data_AF-A0A816LVI3-F1
#
_entry.id   AF-A0A816LVI3-F1
#
_cell.length_a   1.000
_cell.length_b   1.000
_cell.length_c   1.000
_cell.angle_alpha   90.00
_cell.angle_beta   90.00
_cell.angle_gamma   90.00
#
_symmetry.space_group_name_H-M   'P 1'
#
loop_
_entity.id
_entity.type
_entity.pdbx_description
1 polymer ?
#
loop_
_entity_poly.entity_id
_entity_poly.type
_entity_poly.pdbx_seq_one_letter_code
_entity_poly.pdbx_strand_id
1 'polypeptide(L)'
;MSMQISPDVLPRLMTTANRNIHFGNKNKINVFFLLVNDVSVFLYFIIDRVKVINGVQPPLTLENNNNNNNINESDEIKNSRLLNILNWSPLESLTTDTALSTTVQINDENEPKSKNVYNAVQISIELQKKMLNLKARFIDASGRLVNYRRLRASNVYSDLCEMVNRLTTISLENVTENERKTFFINLYNILTIHGIASVNDLPKSVLDLNQFWKTTSYKVGSYFYSIDDIQHGVLRGNKPHSNCTQRHLTFNDPRIKYAMRRCDPRIHFALNCGARSCPQIAIYSSTNLEKALNMATTSFCNAEVDILLENAEVRLSKLFLWYKNDFGRSETEVLRWIAKYIDEPKQSLLKTLLDRQGSKDGLRISYKMYDWMVNNHDGPMPIVVSTATSDLDA
;
A
#
# COMPACT_ATOMS: atom_id res chain seq x y z
N MET A 1 13.39 -31.44 47.59
CA MET A 1 12.59 -32.68 47.71
C MET A 1 12.59 -33.31 46.33
N SER A 2 13.53 -34.23 46.10
CA SER A 2 13.69 -35.00 44.88
C SER A 2 12.66 -36.12 44.87
N MET A 3 12.00 -36.35 43.73
CA MET A 3 11.24 -37.57 43.51
C MET A 3 11.58 -38.09 42.11
N GLN A 4 12.37 -39.15 42.07
CA GLN A 4 12.61 -39.98 40.89
C GLN A 4 11.37 -40.85 40.66
N ILE A 5 10.97 -41.02 39.39
CA ILE A 5 10.03 -42.07 38.97
C ILE A 5 10.75 -42.96 37.94
N SER A 6 10.53 -44.27 38.13
CA SER A 6 11.21 -45.44 37.56
C SER A 6 10.97 -45.66 36.04
N PRO A 7 11.84 -46.38 35.30
CA PRO A 7 11.80 -46.55 33.83
C PRO A 7 10.72 -47.49 33.24
N ASP A 8 9.71 -47.94 33.99
CA ASP A 8 8.88 -49.09 33.59
C ASP A 8 7.44 -48.78 33.09
N VAL A 9 7.20 -47.69 32.36
CA VAL A 9 5.83 -47.39 31.82
C VAL A 9 5.77 -47.10 30.31
N LEU A 10 6.79 -47.51 29.55
CA LEU A 10 6.65 -47.79 28.11
C LEU A 10 6.63 -49.32 27.97
N PRO A 11 5.52 -50.04 27.68
CA PRO A 11 4.69 -49.83 26.48
C PRO A 11 3.23 -50.35 26.62
N ARG A 12 2.24 -49.51 26.95
CA ARG A 12 0.82 -49.89 26.86
C ARG A 12 -0.05 -48.69 26.53
N LEU A 13 -0.13 -48.31 25.25
CA LEU A 13 -1.26 -47.57 24.66
C LEU A 13 -1.15 -47.49 23.11
N MET A 14 -0.60 -48.53 22.47
CA MET A 14 -0.84 -48.79 21.05
C MET A 14 -2.05 -49.72 20.93
N THR A 15 -3.26 -49.19 21.10
CA THR A 15 -4.48 -49.83 20.55
C THR A 15 -5.68 -48.89 20.65
N THR A 16 -6.29 -48.63 19.49
CA THR A 16 -7.70 -48.24 19.27
C THR A 16 -8.14 -46.84 19.70
N ALA A 17 -8.35 -45.96 18.71
CA ALA A 17 -9.69 -45.47 18.38
C ALA A 17 -9.68 -44.69 17.05
N ASN A 18 -9.97 -45.41 15.96
CA ASN A 18 -10.59 -44.83 14.77
C ASN A 18 -11.94 -44.21 15.18
N ARG A 19 -12.11 -42.89 15.02
CA ARG A 19 -13.44 -42.29 14.89
C ARG A 19 -13.45 -41.28 13.75
N ASN A 20 -14.39 -41.53 12.84
CA ASN A 20 -14.74 -40.74 11.66
C ASN A 20 -14.99 -39.27 11.99
N ILE A 21 -14.38 -38.35 11.22
CA ILE A 21 -14.76 -36.93 11.22
C ILE A 21 -15.12 -36.54 9.78
N HIS A 22 -16.31 -35.96 9.62
CA HIS A 22 -16.90 -35.53 8.36
C HIS A 22 -16.10 -34.43 7.66
N PHE A 23 -15.90 -34.59 6.35
CA PHE A 23 -15.32 -33.57 5.48
C PHE A 23 -16.42 -32.61 4.96
N GLY A 24 -16.42 -31.39 5.49
CA GLY A 24 -17.21 -30.26 4.98
C GLY A 24 -16.28 -29.26 4.29
N ASN A 25 -16.46 -29.13 2.97
CA ASN A 25 -15.62 -28.36 2.06
C ASN A 25 -15.91 -26.84 2.16
N LYS A 26 -14.90 -26.02 2.53
CA LYS A 26 -14.67 -24.62 2.09
C LYS A 26 -13.35 -24.12 2.69
N ASN A 27 -12.42 -23.75 1.81
CA ASN A 27 -11.06 -23.26 2.07
C ASN A 27 -10.12 -24.32 2.65
N LYS A 28 -9.21 -24.84 1.80
CA LYS A 28 -8.14 -25.77 2.15
C LYS A 28 -7.21 -25.15 3.19
N ILE A 29 -7.46 -25.42 4.46
CA ILE A 29 -6.47 -25.32 5.53
C ILE A 29 -6.42 -26.71 6.17
N ASN A 30 -5.30 -27.42 6.02
CA ASN A 30 -5.06 -28.66 6.76
C ASN A 30 -4.51 -28.26 8.13
N VAL A 31 -5.30 -28.45 9.18
CA VAL A 31 -4.87 -28.27 10.57
C VAL A 31 -4.54 -29.63 11.16
N PHE A 32 -3.31 -29.83 11.62
CA PHE A 32 -2.92 -31.02 12.36
C PHE A 32 -2.87 -30.70 13.87
N PHE A 33 -3.42 -31.58 14.68
CA PHE A 33 -3.35 -31.49 16.14
C PHE A 33 -2.25 -32.41 16.65
N LEU A 34 -1.32 -31.87 17.44
CA LEU A 34 -0.39 -32.67 18.22
C LEU A 34 -0.64 -32.36 19.69
N LEU A 35 -1.15 -33.35 20.44
CA LEU A 35 -1.32 -33.25 21.88
C LEU A 35 -0.02 -33.72 22.54
N VAL A 36 0.66 -32.82 23.25
CA VAL A 36 1.77 -33.15 24.13
C VAL A 36 1.46 -32.57 25.50
N ASN A 37 1.27 -33.45 26.49
CA ASN A 37 1.15 -33.16 27.92
C ASN A 37 0.25 -31.95 28.28
N ASP A 38 -1.05 -32.05 27.98
CA ASP A 38 -2.13 -31.19 28.47
C ASP A 38 -1.96 -29.66 28.31
N VAL A 39 -1.13 -29.21 27.36
CA VAL A 39 -1.07 -27.81 26.93
C VAL A 39 -1.34 -27.73 25.43
N SER A 40 -2.44 -27.10 25.05
CA SER A 40 -2.78 -26.82 23.65
C SER A 40 -1.79 -25.82 23.06
N VAL A 41 -0.85 -26.29 22.24
CA VAL A 41 0.04 -25.43 21.45
C VAL A 41 -0.48 -25.38 20.02
N PHE A 42 -0.89 -24.19 19.57
CA PHE A 42 -1.32 -23.95 18.19
C PHE A 42 -0.10 -23.68 17.32
N LEU A 43 0.13 -24.49 16.28
CA LEU A 43 1.17 -24.25 15.29
C LEU A 43 0.53 -24.14 13.90
N TYR A 44 0.56 -22.94 13.34
CA TYR A 44 0.12 -22.69 11.96
C TYR A 44 1.29 -22.87 11.00
N PHE A 45 1.18 -23.80 10.05
CA PHE A 45 2.07 -23.87 8.89
C PHE A 45 1.33 -23.40 7.64
N ILE A 46 1.83 -22.33 7.01
CA ILE A 46 1.45 -21.93 5.65
C ILE A 46 2.50 -22.54 4.71
N ILE A 47 2.10 -23.47 3.85
CA ILE A 47 2.95 -23.99 2.77
C ILE A 47 2.70 -23.11 1.55
N ASP A 48 3.63 -22.21 1.24
CA ASP A 48 3.64 -21.51 -0.05
C ASP A 48 4.57 -22.25 -1.03
N ARG A 49 4.03 -22.59 -2.20
CA ARG A 49 4.82 -23.14 -3.32
C ARG A 49 5.59 -22.02 -4.00
N VAL A 50 6.90 -22.03 -3.85
CA VAL A 50 7.83 -21.13 -4.54
C VAL A 50 7.88 -21.46 -6.04
N LYS A 51 7.67 -20.45 -6.89
CA LYS A 51 8.07 -20.49 -8.31
C LYS A 51 9.23 -19.50 -8.49
N VAL A 52 10.45 -20.01 -8.59
CA VAL A 52 11.64 -19.23 -8.92
C VAL A 52 11.61 -18.93 -10.42
N ILE A 53 11.59 -17.66 -10.80
CA ILE A 53 11.82 -17.23 -12.19
C ILE A 53 13.27 -16.76 -12.26
N ASN A 54 14.14 -17.61 -12.81
CA ASN A 54 15.52 -17.22 -13.11
C ASN A 54 15.53 -16.33 -14.37
N GLY A 55 16.29 -15.23 -14.28
CA GLY A 55 16.46 -14.26 -15.36
C GLY A 55 17.09 -14.87 -16.62
N VAL A 56 16.69 -14.35 -17.77
CA VAL A 56 17.25 -14.72 -19.09
C VAL A 56 18.00 -13.51 -19.65
N GLN A 57 19.27 -13.74 -20.01
CA GLN A 57 20.16 -12.82 -20.73
C GLN A 57 19.59 -12.40 -22.10
N PRO A 58 20.01 -11.25 -22.66
CA PRO A 58 19.53 -10.81 -23.97
C PRO A 58 20.10 -11.71 -25.09
N PRO A 59 19.31 -12.05 -26.13
CA PRO A 59 19.83 -12.87 -27.22
C PRO A 59 20.69 -12.01 -28.16
N LEU A 60 21.86 -12.57 -28.47
CA LEU A 60 22.68 -12.22 -29.61
C LEU A 60 21.91 -12.49 -30.90
N THR A 61 22.10 -11.59 -31.87
CA THR A 61 21.68 -11.70 -33.27
C THR A 61 22.12 -13.00 -33.90
N LEU A 62 21.24 -13.70 -34.62
CA LEU A 62 21.58 -14.57 -35.76
C LEU A 62 20.36 -14.75 -36.68
N GLU A 63 20.69 -14.88 -37.96
CA GLU A 63 19.87 -14.80 -39.16
C GLU A 63 18.75 -15.84 -39.25
N ASN A 64 17.63 -15.47 -39.89
CA ASN A 64 16.53 -16.37 -40.21
C ASN A 64 16.60 -16.72 -41.70
N ASN A 65 16.94 -17.97 -42.01
CA ASN A 65 16.72 -18.60 -43.31
C ASN A 65 15.62 -19.67 -43.16
N ASN A 66 14.73 -19.67 -44.14
CA ASN A 66 13.47 -20.41 -44.22
C ASN A 66 13.56 -21.95 -44.18
N ASN A 67 12.44 -22.54 -43.71
CA ASN A 67 11.68 -23.69 -44.26
C ASN A 67 11.57 -24.99 -43.41
N ASN A 68 10.29 -25.33 -43.17
CA ASN A 68 9.63 -26.64 -43.31
C ASN A 68 10.05 -27.82 -42.41
N ASN A 69 9.15 -28.27 -41.50
CA ASN A 69 8.17 -29.34 -41.77
C ASN A 69 7.50 -29.88 -40.49
N ASN A 70 6.23 -30.26 -40.65
CA ASN A 70 5.39 -31.06 -39.74
C ASN A 70 6.04 -32.41 -39.36
N ILE A 71 5.64 -32.99 -38.21
CA ILE A 71 5.12 -34.37 -38.06
C ILE A 71 4.60 -34.56 -36.61
N ASN A 72 3.41 -35.16 -36.51
CA ASN A 72 2.80 -35.71 -35.30
C ASN A 72 3.34 -37.13 -35.05
N GLU A 73 3.53 -37.56 -33.80
CA GLU A 73 3.28 -38.96 -33.41
C GLU A 73 3.18 -39.13 -31.89
N SER A 74 2.37 -40.11 -31.50
CA SER A 74 1.85 -40.44 -30.18
C SER A 74 2.48 -41.73 -29.61
N ASP A 75 2.51 -41.79 -28.28
CA ASP A 75 2.50 -42.97 -27.39
C ASP A 75 3.73 -43.88 -27.21
N GLU A 76 3.83 -44.37 -25.95
CA GLU A 76 4.76 -45.34 -25.33
C GLU A 76 6.14 -44.77 -24.92
N ILE A 77 6.50 -44.72 -23.62
CA ILE A 77 6.84 -45.88 -22.78
C ILE A 77 6.58 -45.59 -21.29
N LYS A 78 5.93 -46.56 -20.64
CA LYS A 78 5.70 -46.70 -19.20
C LYS A 78 6.97 -47.13 -18.44
N ASN A 79 7.01 -46.73 -17.17
CA ASN A 79 7.58 -47.45 -16.01
C ASN A 79 9.12 -47.64 -15.90
N SER A 80 9.74 -46.83 -15.04
CA SER A 80 10.63 -47.37 -13.98
C SER A 80 10.54 -46.45 -12.74
N ARG A 81 9.75 -46.85 -11.74
CA ARG A 81 10.18 -47.50 -10.49
C ARG A 81 10.87 -46.55 -9.49
N LEU A 82 10.03 -46.08 -8.56
CA LEU A 82 10.34 -45.95 -7.13
C LEU A 82 11.22 -47.11 -6.64
N LEU A 83 12.30 -46.78 -5.90
CA LEU A 83 12.64 -47.33 -4.57
C LEU A 83 14.04 -46.84 -4.11
N ASN A 84 14.14 -46.67 -2.78
CA ASN A 84 15.32 -46.52 -1.88
C ASN A 84 15.34 -45.16 -1.16
N ILE A 85 14.65 -44.99 -0.02
CA ILE A 85 14.89 -45.53 1.35
C ILE A 85 16.12 -44.94 2.03
N LEU A 86 15.81 -44.04 2.99
CA LEU A 86 16.39 -43.82 4.32
C LEU A 86 17.91 -43.84 4.49
N ASN A 87 18.45 -42.68 4.91
CA ASN A 87 19.36 -42.62 6.05
C ASN A 87 19.40 -41.18 6.62
N TRP A 88 18.90 -41.02 7.84
CA TRP A 88 19.18 -39.86 8.70
C TRP A 88 19.66 -40.38 10.04
N SER A 89 20.70 -39.77 10.60
CA SER A 89 20.99 -39.71 12.05
C SER A 89 21.72 -38.39 12.39
N PRO A 90 21.62 -37.90 13.64
CA PRO A 90 21.42 -36.48 13.94
C PRO A 90 22.60 -35.79 14.63
N LEU A 91 22.67 -34.45 14.58
CA LEU A 91 23.30 -33.59 15.60
C LEU A 91 22.75 -32.16 15.40
N GLU A 92 21.82 -31.71 16.25
CA GLU A 92 22.03 -30.81 17.40
C GLU A 92 21.83 -29.31 17.07
N SER A 93 20.67 -28.82 17.54
CA SER A 93 20.30 -27.47 17.98
C SER A 93 21.15 -26.26 17.56
N LEU A 94 20.50 -25.24 16.97
CA LEU A 94 20.45 -23.88 17.54
C LEU A 94 19.43 -22.98 16.80
N THR A 95 18.46 -22.54 17.60
CA THR A 95 17.49 -21.44 17.52
C THR A 95 17.81 -20.27 16.57
N THR A 96 16.86 -19.88 15.70
CA THR A 96 15.89 -18.77 15.85
C THR A 96 15.25 -18.49 14.48
N ASP A 97 13.93 -18.65 14.38
CA ASP A 97 13.15 -18.37 13.17
C ASP A 97 13.15 -16.87 12.82
N THR A 98 13.80 -16.52 11.72
CA THR A 98 13.54 -15.31 10.95
C THR A 98 12.42 -15.59 9.96
N ALA A 99 11.20 -15.17 10.28
CA ALA A 99 10.13 -15.09 9.29
C ALA A 99 10.50 -14.00 8.26
N LEU A 100 10.97 -14.40 7.07
CA LEU A 100 11.18 -13.51 5.93
C LEU A 100 9.84 -12.88 5.53
N SER A 101 9.68 -11.59 5.83
CA SER A 101 8.72 -10.73 5.15
C SER A 101 9.23 -10.47 3.74
N THR A 102 8.54 -10.98 2.73
CA THR A 102 8.87 -10.73 1.31
C THR A 102 8.55 -9.28 0.95
N THR A 103 9.49 -8.37 1.21
CA THR A 103 9.42 -6.96 0.80
C THR A 103 9.72 -6.86 -0.69
N VAL A 104 8.82 -6.25 -1.47
CA VAL A 104 9.11 -5.91 -2.87
C VAL A 104 9.87 -4.60 -2.87
N GLN A 105 11.19 -4.69 -3.07
CA GLN A 105 12.05 -3.52 -3.21
C GLN A 105 11.93 -2.95 -4.62
N ILE A 106 11.82 -1.62 -4.71
CA ILE A 106 11.73 -0.92 -6.00
C ILE A 106 13.03 -0.17 -6.32
N ASN A 107 13.88 0.11 -5.33
CA ASN A 107 15.24 0.62 -5.58
C ASN A 107 16.30 -0.50 -5.49
N ASP A 108 17.25 -0.49 -6.43
CA ASP A 108 18.39 -1.41 -6.47
C ASP A 108 19.44 -1.06 -5.42
N GLU A 109 20.08 -2.07 -4.82
CA GLU A 109 21.14 -1.94 -3.81
C GLU A 109 22.51 -1.49 -4.37
N ASN A 110 22.56 -0.75 -5.48
CA ASN A 110 23.83 -0.23 -5.97
C ASN A 110 24.41 0.77 -4.96
N GLU A 111 25.55 0.42 -4.34
CA GLU A 111 26.27 1.31 -3.43
C GLU A 111 26.57 2.64 -4.14
N PRO A 112 26.20 3.79 -3.52
CA PRO A 112 26.38 5.08 -4.13
C PRO A 112 27.87 5.41 -4.29
N LYS A 113 28.32 5.56 -5.53
CA LYS A 113 29.62 6.13 -5.90
C LYS A 113 29.63 7.64 -5.63
N SER A 114 29.56 8.06 -4.36
CA SER A 114 29.86 9.40 -3.80
C SER A 114 29.05 9.64 -2.52
N LYS A 115 29.73 9.91 -1.38
CA LYS A 115 29.13 10.24 -0.07
C LYS A 115 28.59 11.68 0.02
N ASN A 116 27.86 12.16 -0.98
CA ASN A 116 27.13 13.42 -0.82
C ASN A 116 25.85 13.13 -0.04
N VAL A 117 25.87 13.39 1.28
CA VAL A 117 24.66 13.38 2.10
C VAL A 117 23.78 14.53 1.63
N TYR A 118 22.73 14.21 0.88
CA TYR A 118 21.80 15.21 0.38
C TYR A 118 20.89 15.69 1.53
N ASN A 119 20.67 17.00 1.59
CA ASN A 119 19.68 17.58 2.49
C ASN A 119 18.27 17.14 2.04
N ALA A 120 17.45 16.62 2.96
CA ALA A 120 16.07 16.20 2.69
C ALA A 120 15.21 17.28 2.02
N VAL A 121 15.50 18.57 2.26
CA VAL A 121 14.83 19.69 1.58
C VAL A 121 15.14 19.69 0.07
N GLN A 122 16.41 19.50 -0.31
CA GLN A 122 16.81 19.45 -1.72
C GLN A 122 16.16 18.28 -2.45
N ILE A 123 16.13 17.11 -1.81
CA ILE A 123 15.47 15.93 -2.39
C ILE A 123 13.96 16.08 -2.43
N SER A 124 13.36 16.74 -1.44
CA SER A 124 11.94 17.08 -1.50
C SER A 124 11.63 17.95 -2.72
N ILE A 125 12.49 18.90 -3.07
CA ILE A 125 12.36 19.70 -4.30
C ILE A 125 12.50 18.82 -5.55
N GLU A 126 13.47 17.90 -5.59
CA GLU A 126 13.64 16.98 -6.71
C GLU A 126 12.45 16.01 -6.86
N LEU A 127 11.93 15.46 -5.77
CA LEU A 127 10.71 14.66 -5.74
C LEU A 127 9.52 15.46 -6.28
N GLN A 128 9.37 16.72 -5.88
CA GLN A 128 8.33 17.61 -6.39
C GLN A 128 8.46 17.83 -7.89
N LYS A 129 9.67 18.06 -8.41
CA LYS A 129 9.92 18.18 -9.86
C LYS A 129 9.57 16.90 -10.61
N LYS A 130 9.92 15.72 -10.06
CA LYS A 130 9.53 14.43 -10.67
C LYS A 130 8.01 14.25 -10.65
N MET A 131 7.33 14.60 -9.55
CA MET A 131 5.86 14.58 -9.50
C MET A 131 5.22 15.54 -10.51
N LEU A 132 5.77 16.75 -10.68
CA LEU A 132 5.32 17.71 -11.69
C LEU A 132 5.44 17.13 -13.10
N ASN A 133 6.58 16.49 -13.40
CA ASN A 133 6.81 15.86 -14.71
C ASN A 133 5.84 14.68 -14.94
N LEU A 134 5.61 13.85 -13.92
CA LEU A 134 4.63 12.77 -13.96
C LEU A 134 3.23 13.30 -14.23
N LYS A 135 2.83 14.34 -13.49
CA LYS A 135 1.53 14.98 -13.62
C LYS A 135 1.31 15.54 -15.02
N ALA A 136 2.28 16.27 -15.56
CA ALA A 136 2.18 16.88 -16.88
C ALA A 136 2.07 15.85 -18.02
N ARG A 137 2.67 14.66 -17.87
CA ARG A 137 2.84 13.70 -18.98
C ARG A 137 1.95 12.47 -18.91
N PHE A 138 1.51 12.05 -17.72
CA PHE A 138 0.81 10.77 -17.52
C PHE A 138 -0.45 10.86 -16.66
N ILE A 139 -0.68 11.96 -15.94
CA ILE A 139 -1.90 12.16 -15.16
C ILE A 139 -2.91 12.99 -15.96
N ASP A 140 -4.16 12.55 -15.99
CA ASP A 140 -5.23 13.23 -16.70
C ASP A 140 -5.54 14.64 -16.14
N ALA A 141 -6.34 15.42 -16.87
CA ALA A 141 -6.69 16.79 -16.48
C ALA A 141 -7.44 16.86 -15.13
N SER A 142 -8.18 15.82 -14.75
CA SER A 142 -8.82 15.76 -13.43
C SER A 142 -7.83 15.53 -12.29
N GLY A 143 -6.60 15.10 -12.60
CA GLY A 143 -5.59 14.75 -11.63
C GLY A 143 -5.84 13.41 -10.93
N ARG A 144 -6.76 12.57 -11.42
CA ARG A 144 -7.17 11.32 -10.74
C ARG A 144 -6.66 10.06 -11.43
N LEU A 145 -6.55 10.07 -12.76
CA LEU A 145 -6.20 8.91 -13.56
C LEU A 145 -4.76 9.00 -14.05
N VAL A 146 -4.05 7.88 -14.04
CA VAL A 146 -2.65 7.77 -14.46
C VAL A 146 -2.53 6.79 -15.63
N ASN A 147 -1.77 7.15 -16.66
CA ASN A 147 -1.44 6.22 -17.74
C ASN A 147 -0.19 5.41 -17.38
N TYR A 148 -0.40 4.34 -16.60
CA TYR A 148 0.69 3.51 -16.05
C TYR A 148 1.53 2.85 -17.15
N ARG A 149 0.89 2.37 -18.22
CA ARG A 149 1.58 1.71 -19.34
C ARG A 149 2.53 2.69 -20.05
N ARG A 150 2.06 3.91 -20.35
CA ARG A 150 2.88 4.94 -21.00
C ARG A 150 3.97 5.46 -20.07
N LEU A 151 3.69 5.58 -18.77
CA LEU A 151 4.71 5.93 -17.78
C LEU A 151 5.84 4.90 -17.81
N ARG A 152 5.52 3.61 -17.64
CA ARG A 152 6.50 2.51 -17.61
C ARG A 152 7.39 2.46 -18.86
N ALA A 153 6.82 2.75 -20.03
CA ALA A 153 7.55 2.77 -21.30
C ALA A 153 8.36 4.06 -21.56
N SER A 154 8.37 5.02 -20.63
CA SER A 154 8.99 6.33 -20.83
C SER A 154 10.33 6.49 -20.13
N ASN A 155 11.13 7.46 -20.61
CA ASN A 155 12.33 7.91 -19.90
C ASN A 155 12.05 8.44 -18.49
N VAL A 156 10.84 8.95 -18.21
CA VAL A 156 10.46 9.44 -16.88
C VAL A 156 10.46 8.33 -15.84
N TYR A 157 10.14 7.10 -16.25
CA TYR A 157 10.21 5.96 -15.36
C TYR A 157 11.67 5.61 -15.00
N SER A 158 12.57 5.58 -15.98
CA SER A 158 14.02 5.38 -15.73
C SER A 158 14.59 6.47 -14.81
N ASP A 159 14.29 7.72 -15.12
CA ASP A 159 14.61 8.90 -14.31
C ASP A 159 14.09 8.81 -12.86
N LEU A 160 12.90 8.21 -12.70
CA LEU A 160 12.29 8.02 -11.40
C LEU A 160 13.07 6.95 -10.62
N CYS A 161 13.42 5.82 -11.24
CA CYS A 161 14.24 4.78 -10.62
C CYS A 161 15.58 5.32 -10.13
N GLU A 162 16.28 6.12 -10.95
CA GLU A 162 17.54 6.76 -10.55
C GLU A 162 17.37 7.70 -9.35
N MET A 163 16.30 8.49 -9.33
CA MET A 163 16.00 9.39 -8.21
C MET A 163 15.69 8.60 -6.93
N VAL A 164 14.94 7.50 -7.02
CA VAL A 164 14.62 6.64 -5.87
C VAL A 164 15.89 6.03 -5.28
N ASN A 165 16.91 5.69 -6.09
CA ASN A 165 18.19 5.20 -5.57
C ASN A 165 18.87 6.24 -4.67
N ARG A 166 18.71 7.54 -4.95
CA ARG A 166 19.26 8.62 -4.12
C ARG A 166 18.58 8.74 -2.76
N LEU A 167 17.35 8.23 -2.60
CA LEU A 167 16.65 8.21 -1.31
C LEU A 167 17.39 7.43 -0.22
N THR A 168 18.30 6.52 -0.59
CA THR A 168 19.11 5.76 0.37
C THR A 168 20.16 6.60 1.09
N THR A 169 20.53 7.76 0.55
CA THR A 169 21.63 8.61 1.05
C THR A 169 21.17 9.80 1.89
N ILE A 170 19.87 9.86 2.18
CA ILE A 170 19.24 11.06 2.72
C ILE A 170 19.22 11.02 4.24
N SER A 171 19.45 12.18 4.86
CA SER A 171 19.19 12.36 6.28
C SER A 171 17.88 13.11 6.49
N LEU A 172 16.97 12.50 7.26
CA LEU A 172 15.75 13.15 7.77
C LEU A 172 16.01 13.87 9.10
N GLU A 173 17.26 14.09 9.48
CA GLU A 173 17.61 14.88 10.67
C GLU A 173 17.49 16.37 10.38
N ASN A 174 17.15 17.16 11.40
CA ASN A 174 17.03 18.62 11.32
C ASN A 174 16.01 19.16 10.29
N VAL A 175 15.07 18.33 9.82
CA VAL A 175 13.91 18.78 9.04
C VAL A 175 12.76 19.22 9.95
N THR A 176 12.10 20.30 9.60
CA THR A 176 10.87 20.71 10.30
C THR A 176 9.75 19.69 10.08
N GLU A 177 8.74 19.68 10.96
CA GLU A 177 7.58 18.77 10.81
C GLU A 177 6.83 19.03 9.48
N ASN A 178 6.73 20.28 9.03
CA ASN A 178 6.09 20.61 7.75
C ASN A 178 6.89 20.13 6.55
N GLU A 179 8.21 20.33 6.53
CA GLU A 179 9.05 19.79 5.45
C GLU A 179 8.99 18.26 5.40
N ARG A 180 9.00 17.61 6.57
CA ARG A 180 8.84 16.16 6.68
C ARG A 180 7.47 15.71 6.18
N LYS A 181 6.38 16.39 6.57
CA LYS A 181 5.03 16.11 6.10
C LYS A 181 4.94 16.24 4.57
N THR A 182 5.47 17.32 4.00
CA THR A 182 5.55 17.54 2.55
C THR A 182 6.30 16.41 1.86
N PHE A 183 7.50 16.07 2.37
CA PHE A 183 8.32 14.99 1.83
C PHE A 183 7.55 13.67 1.78
N PHE A 184 6.95 13.26 2.91
CA PHE A 184 6.25 11.97 3.00
C PHE A 184 4.92 11.93 2.23
N ILE A 185 4.20 13.04 2.08
CA ILE A 185 3.01 13.10 1.20
C ILE A 185 3.43 12.86 -0.27
N ASN A 186 4.45 13.58 -0.74
CA ASN A 186 4.94 13.40 -2.11
C ASN A 186 5.52 12.00 -2.32
N LEU A 187 6.27 11.49 -1.33
CA LEU A 187 6.85 10.15 -1.36
C LEU A 187 5.77 9.06 -1.45
N TYR A 188 4.70 9.16 -0.65
CA TYR A 188 3.57 8.23 -0.71
C TYR A 188 2.96 8.16 -2.12
N ASN A 189 2.67 9.32 -2.70
CA ASN A 189 2.01 9.39 -4.00
C ASN A 189 2.94 8.87 -5.11
N ILE A 190 4.24 9.21 -5.07
CA ILE A 190 5.23 8.69 -6.01
C ILE A 190 5.39 7.18 -5.86
N LEU A 191 5.52 6.68 -4.62
CA LEU A 191 5.67 5.25 -4.33
C LEU A 191 4.48 4.45 -4.82
N THR A 192 3.26 4.96 -4.62
CA THR A 192 2.04 4.32 -5.10
C THR A 192 2.02 4.24 -6.63
N ILE A 193 2.29 5.37 -7.31
CA ILE A 193 2.34 5.42 -8.77
C ILE A 193 3.42 4.48 -9.32
N HIS A 194 4.60 4.51 -8.73
CA HIS A 194 5.73 3.69 -9.14
C HIS A 194 5.46 2.20 -8.92
N GLY A 195 4.92 1.82 -7.75
CA GLY A 195 4.56 0.45 -7.44
C GLY A 195 3.57 -0.12 -8.45
N ILE A 196 2.52 0.63 -8.78
CA ILE A 196 1.55 0.22 -9.80
C ILE A 196 2.17 0.21 -11.20
N ALA A 197 3.01 1.18 -11.57
CA ALA A 197 3.71 1.19 -12.86
C ALA A 197 4.73 0.05 -13.01
N SER A 198 5.23 -0.51 -11.91
CA SER A 198 6.26 -1.56 -11.92
C SER A 198 5.72 -2.95 -12.29
N VAL A 199 4.40 -3.17 -12.16
CA VAL A 199 3.81 -4.48 -12.46
C VAL A 199 3.75 -4.73 -13.97
N ASN A 200 3.90 -6.01 -14.35
CA ASN A 200 3.87 -6.40 -15.76
C ASN A 200 2.48 -6.23 -16.38
N ASP A 201 1.51 -6.88 -15.75
CA ASP A 201 0.12 -6.83 -16.15
C ASP A 201 -0.64 -6.01 -15.12
N LEU A 202 -1.20 -4.88 -15.58
CA LEU A 202 -1.94 -4.00 -14.70
C LEU A 202 -3.23 -4.70 -14.24
N PRO A 203 -3.47 -4.87 -12.93
CA PRO A 203 -4.65 -5.53 -12.45
C PRO A 203 -5.90 -4.68 -12.66
N LYS A 204 -7.07 -5.30 -12.56
CA LYS A 204 -8.34 -4.56 -12.60
C LYS A 204 -8.51 -3.74 -11.33
N SER A 205 -8.22 -4.32 -10.17
CA SER A 205 -8.29 -3.66 -8.87
C SER A 205 -6.92 -3.56 -8.22
N VAL A 206 -6.68 -2.47 -7.49
CA VAL A 206 -5.50 -2.38 -6.61
C VAL A 206 -5.51 -3.46 -5.51
N LEU A 207 -6.68 -3.99 -5.17
CA LEU A 207 -6.82 -5.08 -4.20
C LEU A 207 -6.29 -6.42 -4.74
N ASP A 208 -6.15 -6.56 -6.06
CA ASP A 208 -5.58 -7.77 -6.68
C ASP A 208 -4.05 -7.84 -6.51
N LEU A 209 -3.41 -6.73 -6.12
CA LEU A 209 -2.00 -6.68 -5.78
C LEU A 209 -1.78 -7.18 -4.36
N ASN A 210 -1.17 -8.37 -4.23
CA ASN A 210 -0.98 -9.02 -2.95
C ASN A 210 -0.22 -8.13 -1.96
N GLN A 211 -0.90 -7.79 -0.85
CA GLN A 211 -0.35 -6.96 0.23
C GLN A 211 0.31 -5.66 -0.23
N PHE A 212 -0.17 -5.08 -1.33
CA PHE A 212 0.47 -3.94 -2.00
C PHE A 212 0.93 -2.83 -1.05
N TRP A 213 0.04 -2.33 -0.19
CA TRP A 213 0.40 -1.24 0.73
C TRP A 213 1.32 -1.65 1.88
N LYS A 214 1.46 -2.93 2.17
CA LYS A 214 2.39 -3.41 3.21
C LYS A 214 3.79 -3.70 2.67
N THR A 215 3.88 -4.15 1.42
CA THR A 215 5.14 -4.63 0.84
C THR A 215 5.83 -3.62 -0.06
N THR A 216 5.07 -2.76 -0.74
CA THR A 216 5.59 -1.75 -1.69
C THR A 216 6.30 -0.64 -0.92
N SER A 217 7.64 -0.61 -1.02
CA SER A 217 8.46 0.20 -0.13
C SER A 217 9.61 0.91 -0.85
N TYR A 218 10.02 2.05 -0.29
CA TYR A 218 11.30 2.67 -0.59
C TYR A 218 12.23 2.61 0.61
N LYS A 219 13.53 2.42 0.35
CA LYS A 219 14.59 2.68 1.32
C LYS A 219 14.90 4.19 1.37
N VAL A 220 14.68 4.80 2.53
CA VAL A 220 14.89 6.21 2.82
C VAL A 220 15.91 6.32 3.95
N GLY A 221 17.13 6.76 3.62
CA GLY A 221 18.28 6.64 4.52
C GLY A 221 18.50 5.16 4.88
N SER A 222 18.55 4.88 6.18
CA SER A 222 18.76 3.52 6.71
C SER A 222 17.49 2.67 6.81
N TYR A 223 16.30 3.23 6.56
CA TYR A 223 15.04 2.55 6.86
C TYR A 223 14.17 2.34 5.63
N PHE A 224 13.45 1.22 5.60
CA PHE A 224 12.39 0.99 4.63
C PHE A 224 11.10 1.66 5.10
N TYR A 225 10.37 2.24 4.16
CA TYR A 225 9.05 2.80 4.38
C TYR A 225 8.12 2.25 3.31
N SER A 226 7.19 1.38 3.71
CA SER A 226 6.05 1.03 2.87
C SER A 226 5.09 2.21 2.74
N ILE A 227 4.33 2.28 1.65
CA ILE A 227 2.87 2.21 1.79
C ILE A 227 2.24 2.72 3.10
N ASP A 228 1.88 1.72 3.90
CA ASP A 228 1.27 1.87 5.22
C ASP A 228 2.21 2.53 6.24
N ASP A 229 3.52 2.30 6.19
CA ASP A 229 4.47 2.97 7.11
C ASP A 229 4.42 4.49 6.94
N ILE A 230 4.37 4.97 5.70
CA ILE A 230 4.29 6.40 5.42
C ILE A 230 2.96 6.96 5.93
N GLN A 231 1.84 6.31 5.62
CA GLN A 231 0.53 6.83 5.99
C GLN A 231 0.24 6.70 7.49
N HIS A 232 0.37 5.50 8.04
CA HIS A 232 -0.04 5.16 9.41
C HIS A 232 1.07 5.39 10.42
N GLY A 233 2.30 4.96 10.09
CA GLY A 233 3.47 5.14 10.94
C GLY A 233 3.91 6.60 11.05
N VAL A 234 4.02 7.29 9.90
CA VAL A 234 4.56 8.65 9.86
C VAL A 234 3.45 9.71 9.87
N LEU A 235 2.66 9.84 8.80
CA LEU A 235 1.77 10.97 8.57
C LEU A 235 0.59 11.05 9.55
N ARG A 236 0.05 9.90 9.97
CA ARG A 236 -1.02 9.83 10.99
C ARG A 236 -0.51 9.84 12.43
N GLY A 237 0.80 9.97 12.66
CA GLY A 237 1.37 9.99 14.00
C GLY A 237 1.31 8.61 14.68
N ASN A 238 1.81 7.59 13.97
CA ASN A 238 1.80 6.19 14.39
C ASN A 238 0.42 5.70 14.84
N LYS A 239 -0.65 6.00 14.10
CA LYS A 239 -2.01 5.52 14.43
C LYS A 239 -2.24 4.12 13.86
N PRO A 240 -3.14 3.32 14.48
CA PRO A 240 -3.52 2.02 13.92
C PRO A 240 -4.14 2.16 12.52
N HIS A 241 -3.92 1.16 11.67
CA HIS A 241 -4.70 0.99 10.45
C HIS A 241 -6.19 0.82 10.80
N SER A 242 -7.10 1.25 9.93
CA SER A 242 -8.56 1.11 10.13
C SER A 242 -9.06 -0.33 10.38
N ASN A 243 -8.28 -1.35 10.02
CA ASN A 243 -8.61 -2.77 10.20
C ASN A 243 -7.88 -3.39 11.41
N CYS A 244 -7.16 -2.59 12.18
CA CYS A 244 -6.36 -3.02 13.31
C CYS A 244 -6.55 -2.05 14.48
N THR A 245 -6.24 -2.50 15.70
CA THR A 245 -6.27 -1.65 16.91
C THR A 245 -4.87 -1.29 17.41
N GLN A 246 -3.85 -2.02 16.96
CA GLN A 246 -2.47 -1.82 17.38
C GLN A 246 -1.80 -0.67 16.63
N ARG A 247 -0.91 0.05 17.32
CA ARG A 247 -0.03 1.06 16.74
C ARG A 247 0.72 0.44 15.56
N HIS A 248 0.86 1.20 14.47
CA HIS A 248 1.46 0.69 13.23
C HIS A 248 2.93 0.32 13.40
N LEU A 249 3.70 1.21 14.04
CA LEU A 249 5.09 1.00 14.44
C LEU A 249 5.15 0.61 15.92
N THR A 250 5.92 -0.42 16.22
CA THR A 250 6.17 -0.87 17.61
C THR A 250 7.04 0.14 18.37
N PHE A 251 6.97 0.15 19.71
CA PHE A 251 7.67 1.13 20.54
C PHE A 251 9.19 1.22 20.30
N ASN A 252 9.83 0.11 19.93
CA ASN A 252 11.27 0.06 19.66
C ASN A 252 11.62 0.37 18.19
N ASP A 253 10.63 0.66 17.34
CA ASP A 253 10.89 1.00 15.95
C ASP A 253 11.57 2.38 15.87
N PRO A 254 12.81 2.47 15.35
CA PRO A 254 13.57 3.71 15.31
C PRO A 254 12.92 4.79 14.43
N ARG A 255 11.97 4.41 13.55
CA ARG A 255 11.22 5.34 12.69
C ARG A 255 10.20 6.16 13.47
N ILE A 256 9.83 5.79 14.70
CA ILE A 256 8.86 6.53 15.52
C ILE A 256 9.27 8.00 15.70
N LYS A 257 10.57 8.30 15.78
CA LYS A 257 11.05 9.68 15.93
C LYS A 257 10.67 10.60 14.76
N TYR A 258 10.32 10.03 13.60
CA TYR A 258 9.88 10.76 12.42
C TYR A 258 8.36 10.91 12.32
N ALA A 259 7.58 10.25 13.18
CA ALA A 259 6.13 10.37 13.18
C ALA A 259 5.66 11.81 13.42
N MET A 260 4.54 12.19 12.83
CA MET A 260 3.91 13.49 13.08
C MET A 260 3.47 13.56 14.54
N ARG A 261 3.69 14.70 15.20
CA ARG A 261 3.25 14.88 16.59
C ARG A 261 1.73 14.83 16.73
N ARG A 262 1.01 15.32 15.71
CA ARG A 262 -0.45 15.24 15.61
C ARG A 262 -0.86 14.81 14.21
N CYS A 263 -1.88 13.95 14.14
CA CYS A 263 -2.52 13.61 12.88
C CYS A 263 -3.25 14.84 12.32
N ASP A 264 -2.91 15.23 11.10
CA ASP A 264 -3.62 16.24 10.32
C ASP A 264 -4.64 15.52 9.41
N PRO A 265 -5.95 15.62 9.63
CA PRO A 265 -6.93 14.80 8.90
C PRO A 265 -6.98 15.12 7.40
N ARG A 266 -6.48 16.29 6.99
CA ARG A 266 -6.44 16.73 5.59
C ARG A 266 -5.55 15.84 4.72
N ILE A 267 -4.61 15.09 5.30
CA ILE A 267 -3.77 14.16 4.54
C ILE A 267 -4.60 13.11 3.80
N HIS A 268 -5.77 12.71 4.30
CA HIS A 268 -6.62 11.71 3.64
C HIS A 268 -7.13 12.15 2.27
N PHE A 269 -7.06 13.45 1.97
CA PHE A 269 -7.41 14.04 0.68
C PHE A 269 -6.18 14.40 -0.16
N ALA A 270 -4.98 14.19 0.39
CA ALA A 270 -3.70 14.43 -0.26
C ALA A 270 -3.02 13.15 -0.76
N LEU A 271 -3.44 12.00 -0.23
CA LEU A 271 -2.86 10.69 -0.52
C LEU A 271 -3.74 9.92 -1.52
N ASN A 272 -3.16 9.58 -2.67
CA ASN A 272 -3.80 8.74 -3.68
C ASN A 272 -3.23 7.31 -3.59
N CYS A 273 -4.07 6.40 -3.17
CA CYS A 273 -3.83 4.98 -2.93
C CYS A 273 -3.81 4.10 -4.20
N GLY A 274 -4.03 4.68 -5.38
CA GLY A 274 -4.11 3.98 -6.67
C GLY A 274 -5.51 3.54 -7.10
N ALA A 275 -6.53 3.79 -6.29
CA ALA A 275 -7.93 3.46 -6.61
C ALA A 275 -8.65 4.60 -7.36
N ARG A 276 -9.69 4.29 -8.14
CA ARG A 276 -10.48 5.31 -8.87
C ARG A 276 -11.20 6.30 -7.96
N SER A 277 -11.70 5.84 -6.81
CA SER A 277 -12.34 6.72 -5.81
C SER A 277 -11.34 7.49 -4.93
N CYS A 278 -10.03 7.38 -5.19
CA CYS A 278 -9.02 8.08 -4.40
C CYS A 278 -8.98 9.59 -4.77
N PRO A 279 -8.50 10.46 -3.86
CA PRO A 279 -8.39 11.91 -4.11
C PRO A 279 -7.50 12.27 -5.30
N GLN A 280 -7.54 13.52 -5.74
CA GLN A 280 -6.67 14.02 -6.80
C GLN A 280 -5.19 14.00 -6.38
N ILE A 281 -4.32 13.68 -7.33
CA ILE A 281 -2.87 13.75 -7.18
C ILE A 281 -2.44 15.21 -7.31
N ALA A 282 -2.13 15.81 -6.16
CA ALA A 282 -1.61 17.18 -6.05
C ALA A 282 -0.14 17.18 -5.63
N ILE A 283 0.48 18.37 -5.71
CA ILE A 283 1.91 18.56 -5.49
C ILE A 283 2.08 19.53 -4.34
N TYR A 284 2.89 19.13 -3.37
CA TYR A 284 3.05 19.85 -2.11
C TYR A 284 4.49 20.34 -1.99
N SER A 285 4.67 21.59 -1.58
CA SER A 285 5.94 22.18 -1.16
C SER A 285 5.84 22.56 0.31
N SER A 286 6.98 22.79 0.99
CA SER A 286 6.96 23.27 2.38
C SER A 286 6.34 24.66 2.48
N THR A 287 6.49 25.49 1.45
CA THR A 287 5.96 26.87 1.40
C THR A 287 4.47 26.94 1.12
N ASN A 288 3.89 25.95 0.43
CA ASN A 288 2.47 25.97 0.06
C ASN A 288 1.61 24.92 0.79
N LEU A 289 2.21 24.10 1.66
CA LEU A 289 1.60 22.91 2.27
C LEU A 289 0.20 23.16 2.82
N GLU A 290 0.04 24.20 3.66
CA GLU A 290 -1.23 24.51 4.30
C GLU A 290 -2.32 24.88 3.29
N LYS A 291 -1.99 25.73 2.31
CA LYS A 291 -2.90 26.13 1.25
C LYS A 291 -3.28 24.93 0.38
N ALA A 292 -2.29 24.12 -0.01
CA ALA A 292 -2.50 22.93 -0.83
C ALA A 292 -3.36 21.88 -0.14
N LEU A 293 -3.13 21.60 1.16
CA LEU A 293 -3.95 20.69 1.96
C LEU A 293 -5.40 21.18 2.08
N ASN A 294 -5.60 22.49 2.34
CA ASN A 294 -6.93 23.07 2.39
C ASN A 294 -7.63 22.97 1.03
N MET A 295 -6.97 23.33 -0.06
CA MET A 295 -7.53 23.22 -1.40
C MET A 295 -7.92 21.78 -1.76
N ALA A 296 -7.05 20.80 -1.50
CA ALA A 296 -7.33 19.39 -1.75
C ALA A 296 -8.52 18.90 -0.91
N THR A 297 -8.60 19.32 0.35
CA THR A 297 -9.70 18.97 1.26
C THR A 297 -11.02 19.57 0.79
N THR A 298 -11.05 20.87 0.47
CA THR A 298 -12.24 21.57 0.00
C THR A 298 -12.72 21.01 -1.33
N SER A 299 -11.81 20.77 -2.28
CA SER A 299 -12.15 20.16 -3.56
C SER A 299 -12.76 18.76 -3.37
N PHE A 300 -12.15 17.92 -2.53
CA PHE A 300 -12.67 16.59 -2.27
C PHE A 300 -14.01 16.61 -1.55
N CYS A 301 -14.18 17.41 -0.50
CA CYS A 301 -15.43 17.47 0.25
C CYS A 301 -16.58 17.98 -0.63
N ASN A 302 -16.34 19.02 -1.44
CA ASN A 302 -17.34 19.51 -2.38
C ASN A 302 -17.69 18.49 -3.47
N ALA A 303 -16.74 17.67 -3.92
CA ALA A 303 -17.02 16.63 -4.91
C ALA A 303 -17.75 15.41 -4.30
N GLU A 304 -17.39 15.01 -3.09
CA GLU A 304 -17.73 13.68 -2.56
C GLU A 304 -18.80 13.69 -1.45
N VAL A 305 -19.15 14.84 -0.88
CA VAL A 305 -20.21 14.97 0.13
C VAL A 305 -21.52 15.36 -0.53
N ASP A 306 -22.54 14.51 -0.43
CA ASP A 306 -23.91 14.84 -0.86
C ASP A 306 -24.80 15.08 0.36
N ILE A 307 -25.64 16.10 0.27
CA ILE A 307 -26.58 16.47 1.34
C ILE A 307 -27.98 16.42 0.74
N LEU A 308 -28.80 15.51 1.26
CA LEU A 308 -30.13 15.20 0.77
C LEU A 308 -31.13 15.60 1.84
N LEU A 309 -31.66 16.82 1.74
CA LEU A 309 -32.58 17.37 2.74
C LEU A 309 -33.87 16.57 2.84
N GLU A 310 -34.39 16.08 1.71
CA GLU A 310 -35.66 15.35 1.63
C GLU A 310 -35.63 14.04 2.45
N ASN A 311 -34.47 13.41 2.54
CA ASN A 311 -34.27 12.14 3.24
C ASN A 311 -33.57 12.31 4.59
N ALA A 312 -33.31 13.56 5.01
CA ALA A 312 -32.42 13.88 6.14
C ALA A 312 -31.10 13.06 6.10
N GLU A 313 -30.48 12.96 4.92
CA GLU A 313 -29.32 12.09 4.67
C GLU A 313 -28.08 12.90 4.28
N VAL A 314 -26.94 12.55 4.87
CA VAL A 314 -25.61 12.97 4.39
C VAL A 314 -24.87 11.75 3.87
N ARG A 315 -24.53 11.77 2.58
CA ARG A 315 -23.80 10.68 1.92
C ARG A 315 -22.33 11.05 1.77
N LEU A 316 -21.46 10.23 2.36
CA LEU A 316 -20.03 10.51 2.50
C LEU A 316 -19.16 9.50 1.74
N SER A 317 -17.91 9.87 1.45
CA SER A 317 -16.89 8.90 1.03
C SER A 317 -16.54 7.92 2.17
N LYS A 318 -16.17 6.67 1.84
CA LYS A 318 -15.67 5.69 2.81
C LYS A 318 -14.41 6.14 3.55
N LEU A 319 -13.68 7.14 3.06
CA LEU A 319 -12.57 7.74 3.82
C LEU A 319 -13.03 8.26 5.20
N PHE A 320 -14.22 8.87 5.28
CA PHE A 320 -14.80 9.33 6.54
C PHE A 320 -15.26 8.19 7.45
N LEU A 321 -15.48 6.99 6.90
CA LEU A 321 -15.79 5.78 7.67
C LEU A 321 -14.50 5.16 8.23
N TRP A 322 -13.54 4.84 7.36
CA TRP A 322 -12.30 4.14 7.74
C TRP A 322 -11.43 4.96 8.68
N TYR A 323 -11.43 6.28 8.50
CA TYR A 323 -10.59 7.19 9.29
C TYR A 323 -11.43 8.13 10.18
N LYS A 324 -12.64 7.72 10.57
CA LYS A 324 -13.57 8.48 11.42
C LYS A 324 -12.86 9.18 12.60
N ASN A 325 -12.05 8.42 13.34
CA ASN A 325 -11.32 8.87 14.53
C ASN A 325 -10.20 9.89 14.25
N ASP A 326 -9.88 10.17 12.99
CA ASP A 326 -9.00 11.27 12.61
C ASP A 326 -9.79 12.57 12.48
N PHE A 327 -11.06 12.53 12.07
CA PHE A 327 -11.92 13.71 11.86
C PHE A 327 -12.69 14.12 13.11
N GLY A 328 -13.15 13.16 13.93
CA GLY A 328 -13.96 13.41 15.11
C GLY A 328 -14.30 12.14 15.90
N ARG A 329 -14.76 12.31 17.14
CA ARG A 329 -15.14 11.22 18.06
C ARG A 329 -16.59 10.75 17.87
N SER A 330 -17.40 11.55 17.21
CA SER A 330 -18.80 11.26 16.90
C SER A 330 -19.12 11.63 15.45
N GLU A 331 -20.22 11.11 14.93
CA GLU A 331 -20.72 11.47 13.60
C GLU A 331 -20.96 12.97 13.47
N THR A 332 -21.55 13.60 14.49
CA THR A 332 -21.76 15.04 14.54
C THR A 332 -20.44 15.82 14.50
N GLU A 333 -19.38 15.35 15.18
CA GLU A 333 -18.05 15.97 15.09
C GLU A 333 -17.45 15.84 13.68
N VAL A 334 -17.60 14.69 13.03
CA VAL A 334 -17.17 14.50 11.63
C VAL A 334 -17.91 15.47 10.70
N LEU A 335 -19.23 15.60 10.84
CA LEU A 335 -20.02 16.53 10.03
C LEU A 335 -19.66 17.99 10.28
N ARG A 336 -19.42 18.38 11.54
CA ARG A 336 -18.91 19.73 11.87
C ARG A 336 -17.51 19.98 11.32
N TRP A 337 -16.67 18.94 11.23
CA TRP A 337 -15.37 19.03 10.57
C TRP A 337 -15.54 19.26 9.07
N ILE A 338 -16.40 18.48 8.41
CA ILE A 338 -16.72 18.62 6.97
C ILE A 338 -17.31 20.00 6.65
N ALA A 339 -18.16 20.55 7.51
CA ALA A 339 -18.79 21.85 7.32
C ALA A 339 -17.80 23.01 7.10
N LYS A 340 -16.54 22.85 7.53
CA LYS A 340 -15.45 23.83 7.34
C LYS A 340 -14.85 23.81 5.92
N TYR A 341 -15.13 22.76 5.15
CA TYR A 341 -14.48 22.47 3.86
C TYR A 341 -15.48 22.22 2.72
N ILE A 342 -16.76 22.54 2.93
CA ILE A 342 -17.78 22.54 1.88
C ILE A 342 -18.24 23.98 1.65
N ASP A 343 -18.49 24.32 0.38
CA ASP A 343 -18.94 25.65 -0.01
C ASP A 343 -20.47 25.71 -0.03
N GLU A 344 -21.03 26.92 -0.22
CA GLU A 344 -22.47 27.06 -0.43
C GLU A 344 -22.90 26.46 -1.79
N PRO A 345 -24.11 25.88 -1.89
CA PRO A 345 -25.16 25.82 -0.86
C PRO A 345 -25.00 24.69 0.17
N LYS A 346 -23.99 23.80 0.02
CA LYS A 346 -23.85 22.59 0.85
C LYS A 346 -23.68 22.92 2.33
N GLN A 347 -22.93 23.98 2.65
CA GLN A 347 -22.71 24.40 4.03
C GLN A 347 -24.04 24.72 4.76
N SER A 348 -24.91 25.53 4.15
CA SER A 348 -26.22 25.86 4.72
C SER A 348 -27.16 24.65 4.83
N LEU A 349 -27.15 23.76 3.84
CA LEU A 349 -27.94 22.52 3.88
C LEU A 349 -27.50 21.61 5.03
N LEU A 350 -26.19 21.44 5.22
CA LEU A 350 -25.65 20.60 6.31
C LEU A 350 -25.99 21.18 7.68
N LYS A 351 -25.87 22.51 7.83
CA LYS A 351 -26.26 23.20 9.07
C LYS A 351 -27.73 22.92 9.41
N THR A 352 -28.61 23.03 8.42
CA THR A 352 -30.04 22.74 8.59
C THR A 352 -30.30 21.32 9.10
N LEU A 353 -29.57 20.31 8.60
CA LEU A 353 -29.70 18.93 9.08
C LEU A 353 -29.13 18.74 10.49
N LEU A 354 -28.02 19.39 10.82
CA LEU A 354 -27.42 19.32 12.15
C LEU A 354 -28.32 19.95 13.23
N ASP A 355 -29.03 21.03 12.90
CA ASP A 355 -29.97 21.69 13.82
C ASP A 355 -31.23 20.83 14.06
N ARG A 356 -31.56 19.92 13.14
CA ARG A 356 -32.67 18.97 13.25
C ARG A 356 -32.34 17.70 14.05
N GLN A 357 -31.11 17.50 14.52
CA GLN A 357 -30.66 16.22 15.10
C GLN A 357 -31.42 15.76 16.39
N GLY A 358 -32.41 16.52 16.86
CA GLY A 358 -33.38 16.14 17.90
C GLY A 358 -34.81 15.79 17.43
N SER A 359 -35.09 15.74 16.11
CA SER A 359 -36.40 15.35 15.56
C SER A 359 -36.59 13.82 15.48
N LYS A 360 -37.85 13.36 15.44
CA LYS A 360 -38.22 11.93 15.32
C LYS A 360 -37.58 11.23 14.10
N ASP A 361 -37.35 11.97 13.03
CA ASP A 361 -36.63 11.52 11.84
C ASP A 361 -35.15 11.92 11.99
N GLY A 362 -34.35 11.05 12.60
CA GLY A 362 -32.94 11.32 12.87
C GLY A 362 -32.12 11.51 11.59
N LEU A 363 -31.06 12.32 11.67
CA LEU A 363 -30.09 12.50 10.58
C LEU A 363 -29.41 11.17 10.23
N ARG A 364 -29.55 10.71 8.99
CA ARG A 364 -28.93 9.49 8.48
C ARG A 364 -27.59 9.80 7.83
N ILE A 365 -26.55 9.06 8.16
CA ILE A 365 -25.29 9.07 7.42
C ILE A 365 -25.18 7.77 6.61
N SER A 366 -24.88 7.92 5.33
CA SER A 366 -24.61 6.80 4.43
C SER A 366 -23.24 6.98 3.75
N TYR A 367 -22.70 5.91 3.19
CA TYR A 367 -21.39 5.93 2.54
C TYR A 367 -21.47 5.47 1.08
N LYS A 368 -20.85 6.23 0.18
CA LYS A 368 -20.71 5.89 -1.24
C LYS A 368 -19.95 4.57 -1.40
N MET A 369 -20.25 3.86 -2.49
CA MET A 369 -19.37 2.77 -2.93
C MET A 369 -17.97 3.33 -3.22
N TYR A 370 -16.95 2.55 -2.88
CA TYR A 370 -15.56 2.93 -3.13
C TYR A 370 -15.02 2.05 -4.25
N ASP A 371 -14.73 2.67 -5.38
CA ASP A 371 -14.24 2.00 -6.58
C ASP A 371 -12.74 1.71 -6.43
N TRP A 372 -12.45 0.46 -6.10
CA TRP A 372 -11.11 -0.09 -5.96
C TRP A 372 -10.47 -0.48 -7.29
N MET A 373 -11.10 -0.23 -8.44
CA MET A 373 -10.41 -0.39 -9.71
C MET A 373 -9.16 0.50 -9.74
N VAL A 374 -8.10 0.01 -10.39
CA VAL A 374 -6.89 0.81 -10.58
C VAL A 374 -7.28 2.11 -11.29
N ASN A 375 -6.74 3.24 -10.83
CA ASN A 375 -6.93 4.55 -11.42
C ASN A 375 -6.15 4.70 -12.74
N ASN A 376 -6.27 3.74 -13.64
CA ASN A 376 -5.64 3.75 -14.94
C ASN A 376 -6.49 4.49 -15.97
N HIS A 377 -5.82 5.17 -16.89
CA HIS A 377 -6.41 5.53 -18.18
C HIS A 377 -5.47 5.13 -19.32
N ASP A 378 -6.04 4.50 -20.36
CA ASP A 378 -5.29 4.06 -21.54
C ASP A 378 -5.43 5.04 -22.72
N GLY A 379 -6.18 6.13 -22.55
CA GLY A 379 -6.50 7.09 -23.60
C GLY A 379 -5.36 8.07 -23.92
N PRO A 380 -5.42 8.75 -25.08
CA PRO A 380 -4.51 9.84 -25.39
C PRO A 380 -4.67 10.97 -24.35
N MET A 381 -3.55 11.49 -23.86
CA MET A 381 -3.55 12.63 -22.92
C MET A 381 -4.08 13.88 -23.63
N PRO A 382 -4.87 14.75 -22.96
CA PRO A 382 -5.16 16.06 -23.49
C PRO A 382 -3.83 16.79 -23.72
N ILE A 383 -3.61 17.28 -24.95
CA ILE A 383 -2.47 18.15 -25.24
C ILE A 383 -2.73 19.44 -24.48
N VAL A 384 -2.00 19.65 -23.37
CA VAL A 384 -1.91 20.99 -22.77
C VAL A 384 -1.01 21.79 -23.71
N VAL A 385 -1.63 22.49 -24.67
CA VAL A 385 -0.92 23.50 -25.47
C VAL A 385 -0.56 24.61 -24.50
N SER A 386 0.71 24.71 -24.11
CA SER A 386 1.21 25.87 -23.40
C SER A 386 1.18 27.05 -24.38
N THR A 387 0.13 27.86 -24.36
CA THR A 387 0.18 29.19 -24.97
C THR A 387 1.01 30.09 -24.05
N ALA A 388 2.32 29.90 -24.09
CA ALA A 388 3.28 30.90 -23.65
C ALA A 388 3.65 31.73 -24.87
N THR A 389 2.87 32.79 -25.13
CA THR A 389 3.26 33.87 -26.01
C THR A 389 2.89 35.18 -25.34
N SER A 390 3.96 35.89 -24.93
CA SER A 390 4.09 37.36 -24.90
C SER A 390 2.91 38.18 -24.41
N ASP A 391 2.98 38.65 -23.17
CA ASP A 391 2.49 39.97 -22.77
C ASP A 391 3.40 40.48 -21.63
N LEU A 392 4.60 40.88 -22.03
CA LEU A 392 5.44 41.86 -21.34
C LEU A 392 5.69 42.94 -22.39
N ASP A 393 4.77 43.91 -22.46
CA ASP A 393 4.98 45.29 -22.93
C ASP A 393 3.62 46.04 -22.84
N ALA A 394 3.32 46.60 -21.67
CA ALA A 394 2.46 47.77 -21.46
C ALA A 394 2.66 48.32 -20.03
#